data_AF-A0A942S6M2-F1
#
_entry.id   AF-A0A942S6M2-F1
#
_cell.length_a   1.000
_cell.length_b   1.000
_cell.length_c   1.000
_cell.angle_alpha   90.00
_cell.angle_beta   90.00
_cell.angle_gamma   90.00
#
_symmetry.space_group_name_H-M   'P 1'
#
loop_
_entity.id
_entity.type
_entity.pdbx_description
1 polymer ?
#
loop_
_entity_poly.entity_id
_entity_poly.type
_entity_poly.pdbx_seq_one_letter_code
_entity_poly.pdbx_strand_id
1 'polypeptide(L)'
;MKKYFWLGCLGLLLFEIANVYFIMPMPGSQQMNSIDAAYVLYKWRWVFRGVFVLLILAGLFKSAWKRKWIPVIPLLLLGAVIYMTNFKMAADAMFLQPKQLILANASDNKIDSNRLIIGIEINGEAKAYPIQLIGYHHHVQDSVGGKPVLVTYCTVCRTGRVFDPVVEGKHEQFRLVGMDHFNAMLEDETTKSWWRQVTGDAIAGKQKGKKLNELLSTQTSLATWLKLYPNTKIMQPDPASASHYDTAFKYESGTNKSKLTGTDTASWKTKSWVVGVKTGNETKMYDWNQLKAKRLIADNIGTTPILLVLAEDHQSFFAFERPEYNHAFFLKGDTLVYRNHLYSINGKGIDTVSSLKRLRAYQEFFHSWKTFQPSAGMYKLK
;
A
#
# COMPACT_ATOMS: atom_id res chain seq x y z
N MET A 1 28.15 -6.94 -41.15
CA MET A 1 27.40 -5.99 -40.29
C MET A 1 27.26 -6.48 -38.82
N LYS A 2 28.27 -7.19 -38.29
CA LYS A 2 28.18 -7.83 -36.95
C LYS A 2 28.02 -6.84 -35.79
N LYS A 3 28.56 -5.63 -35.93
CA LYS A 3 28.45 -4.57 -34.92
C LYS A 3 26.98 -4.23 -34.61
N TYR A 4 26.09 -4.21 -35.63
CA TYR A 4 24.67 -3.95 -35.42
C TYR A 4 23.96 -5.08 -34.66
N PHE A 5 24.36 -6.34 -34.88
CA PHE A 5 23.83 -7.47 -34.13
C PHE A 5 24.17 -7.33 -32.63
N TRP A 6 25.43 -7.08 -32.30
CA TRP A 6 25.87 -6.92 -30.92
C TRP A 6 25.27 -5.68 -30.26
N LEU A 7 25.20 -4.56 -30.98
CA LEU A 7 24.55 -3.34 -30.50
C LEU A 7 23.06 -3.55 -30.23
N GLY A 8 22.37 -4.25 -31.12
CA GLY A 8 20.96 -4.60 -30.95
C GLY A 8 20.74 -5.53 -29.76
N CYS A 9 21.56 -6.57 -29.60
CA CYS A 9 21.46 -7.49 -28.46
C CYS A 9 21.74 -6.77 -27.13
N LEU A 10 22.83 -6.01 -27.06
CA LEU A 10 23.20 -5.26 -25.85
C LEU A 10 22.16 -4.17 -25.53
N GLY A 11 21.71 -3.44 -26.53
CA GLY A 11 20.70 -2.39 -26.37
C GLY A 11 19.37 -2.94 -25.86
N LEU A 12 18.90 -4.05 -26.44
CA LEU A 12 17.67 -4.70 -25.97
C LEU A 12 17.84 -5.28 -24.57
N LEU A 13 18.99 -5.90 -24.27
CA LEU A 13 19.31 -6.41 -22.95
C LEU A 13 19.25 -5.31 -21.88
N LEU A 14 19.96 -4.20 -22.11
CA LEU A 14 19.99 -3.06 -21.19
C LEU A 14 18.61 -2.43 -21.05
N PHE A 15 17.85 -2.33 -22.14
CA PHE A 15 16.48 -1.83 -22.12
C PHE A 15 15.57 -2.68 -21.23
N GLU A 16 15.56 -4.00 -21.41
CA GLU A 16 14.71 -4.90 -20.62
C GLU A 16 15.06 -4.90 -19.14
N ILE A 17 16.36 -4.82 -18.82
CA ILE A 17 16.83 -4.66 -17.43
C ILE A 17 16.35 -3.33 -16.86
N ALA A 18 16.55 -2.22 -17.58
CA ALA A 18 16.16 -0.88 -17.13
C ALA A 18 14.64 -0.76 -16.92
N ASN A 19 13.84 -1.36 -17.81
CA ASN A 19 12.38 -1.33 -17.75
C ASN A 19 11.80 -1.98 -16.48
N VAL A 20 12.57 -2.86 -15.81
CA VAL A 20 12.18 -3.48 -14.54
C VAL A 20 12.94 -2.89 -13.35
N TYR A 21 14.23 -2.56 -13.52
CA TYR A 21 15.09 -2.08 -12.46
C TYR A 21 14.51 -0.87 -11.72
N PHE A 22 13.93 0.09 -12.44
CA PHE A 22 13.40 1.33 -11.83
C PHE A 22 12.09 1.16 -11.07
N ILE A 23 11.35 0.06 -11.30
CA ILE A 23 10.00 -0.16 -10.71
C ILE A 23 9.96 -1.35 -9.74
N MET A 24 11.12 -1.94 -9.44
CA MET A 24 11.28 -3.08 -8.53
C MET A 24 12.28 -2.75 -7.43
N PRO A 25 12.27 -3.43 -6.27
CA PRO A 25 13.16 -3.14 -5.14
C PRO A 25 14.60 -3.63 -5.36
N MET A 26 15.20 -3.26 -6.49
CA MET A 26 16.60 -3.54 -6.80
C MET A 26 17.53 -2.61 -6.01
N PRO A 27 18.77 -3.02 -5.70
CA PRO A 27 19.72 -2.17 -4.99
C PRO A 27 19.84 -0.78 -5.63
N GLY A 28 19.54 0.29 -4.87
CA GLY A 28 19.63 1.68 -5.32
C GLY A 28 18.41 2.22 -6.08
N SER A 29 17.63 1.38 -6.76
CA SER A 29 16.50 1.81 -7.61
C SER A 29 15.44 2.64 -6.87
N GLN A 30 15.10 2.24 -5.63
CA GLN A 30 14.04 2.84 -4.82
C GLN A 30 14.49 4.09 -4.05
N GLN A 31 15.72 4.55 -4.29
CA GLN A 31 16.26 5.80 -3.75
C GLN A 31 16.44 6.86 -4.85
N MET A 32 16.14 6.51 -6.10
CA MET A 32 16.31 7.38 -7.26
C MET A 32 14.98 8.02 -7.67
N ASN A 33 15.03 9.30 -8.03
CA ASN A 33 13.93 9.99 -8.71
C ASN A 33 13.85 9.55 -10.18
N SER A 34 13.43 8.31 -10.43
CA SER A 34 13.50 7.65 -11.74
C SER A 34 12.13 7.43 -12.41
N ILE A 35 11.04 7.85 -11.77
CA ILE A 35 9.67 7.53 -12.20
C ILE A 35 9.34 8.00 -13.62
N ASP A 36 9.77 9.20 -14.00
CA ASP A 36 9.51 9.74 -15.34
C ASP A 36 10.25 8.92 -16.41
N ALA A 37 11.50 8.54 -16.14
CA ALA A 37 12.28 7.68 -17.03
C ALA A 37 11.67 6.27 -17.14
N ALA A 38 11.30 5.67 -16.00
CA ALA A 38 10.63 4.38 -15.94
C ALA A 38 9.34 4.36 -16.76
N TYR A 39 8.51 5.40 -16.61
CA TYR A 39 7.26 5.52 -17.34
C TYR A 39 7.48 5.70 -18.85
N VAL A 40 8.49 6.47 -19.27
CA VAL A 40 8.86 6.61 -20.69
C VAL A 40 9.29 5.28 -21.30
N LEU A 41 10.18 4.54 -20.60
CA LEU A 41 10.64 3.21 -21.04
C LEU A 41 9.45 2.26 -21.19
N TYR A 42 8.55 2.23 -20.21
CA TYR A 42 7.37 1.38 -20.24
C TYR A 42 6.41 1.77 -21.38
N LYS A 43 6.08 3.06 -21.51
CA LYS A 43 5.13 3.57 -22.52
C LYS A 43 5.61 3.30 -23.94
N TRP A 44 6.89 3.51 -24.21
CA TRP A 44 7.49 3.37 -25.54
C TRP A 44 8.16 2.01 -25.77
N ARG A 45 7.94 1.03 -24.87
CA ARG A 45 8.63 -0.27 -24.89
C ARG A 45 8.59 -0.98 -26.23
N TRP A 46 7.46 -0.92 -26.95
CA TRP A 46 7.33 -1.58 -28.24
C TRP A 46 8.16 -0.92 -29.33
N VAL A 47 8.34 0.40 -29.27
CA VAL A 47 9.22 1.13 -30.19
C VAL A 47 10.69 0.81 -29.90
N PHE A 48 11.10 0.85 -28.63
CA PHE A 48 12.46 0.45 -28.25
C PHE A 48 12.78 -1.00 -28.67
N ARG A 49 11.88 -1.94 -28.38
CA ARG A 49 11.99 -3.34 -28.82
C ARG A 49 12.10 -3.45 -30.33
N GLY A 50 11.21 -2.79 -31.07
CA GLY A 50 11.22 -2.80 -32.53
C GLY A 50 12.54 -2.32 -33.12
N VAL A 51 13.07 -1.19 -32.62
CA VAL A 51 14.36 -0.65 -33.07
C VAL A 51 15.51 -1.64 -32.83
N PHE A 52 15.63 -2.20 -31.62
CA PHE A 52 16.71 -3.13 -31.34
C PHE A 52 16.56 -4.47 -32.06
N VAL A 53 15.33 -4.98 -32.21
CA VAL A 53 15.06 -6.18 -33.01
C VAL A 53 15.45 -5.96 -34.47
N LEU A 54 15.13 -4.81 -35.07
CA LEU A 54 15.55 -4.48 -36.43
C LEU A 54 17.08 -4.44 -36.58
N LEU A 55 17.80 -3.89 -35.59
CA LEU A 55 19.27 -3.91 -35.57
C LEU A 55 19.83 -5.35 -35.47
N ILE A 56 19.22 -6.19 -34.63
CA ILE A 56 19.57 -7.61 -34.51
C ILE A 56 19.39 -8.32 -35.85
N LEU A 57 18.21 -8.19 -36.48
CA LEU A 57 17.91 -8.84 -37.75
C LEU A 57 18.84 -8.35 -38.87
N ALA A 58 19.07 -7.03 -38.98
CA ALA A 58 19.99 -6.46 -39.96
C ALA A 58 21.42 -6.98 -39.77
N GLY A 59 21.89 -7.06 -38.52
CA GLY A 59 23.21 -7.59 -38.21
C GLY A 59 23.34 -9.10 -38.43
N LEU A 60 22.29 -9.86 -38.13
CA LEU A 60 22.23 -11.32 -38.25
C LEU A 60 22.28 -11.76 -39.71
N PHE A 61 21.37 -11.24 -40.55
CA PHE A 61 21.24 -11.66 -41.95
C PHE A 61 22.30 -11.07 -42.87
N LYS A 62 22.83 -9.88 -42.56
CA LYS A 62 23.87 -9.24 -43.39
C LYS A 62 25.31 -9.51 -42.92
N SER A 63 25.53 -10.63 -42.23
CA SER A 63 26.86 -11.02 -41.75
C SER A 63 27.13 -12.51 -41.96
N ALA A 64 28.34 -12.83 -42.42
CA ALA A 64 28.83 -14.21 -42.42
C ALA A 64 29.36 -14.60 -41.02
N TRP A 65 28.85 -15.70 -40.47
CA TRP A 65 29.20 -16.18 -39.14
C TRP A 65 30.14 -17.38 -39.22
N LYS A 66 31.31 -17.29 -38.56
CA LYS A 66 32.33 -18.36 -38.58
C LYS A 66 31.80 -19.66 -37.95
N ARG A 67 30.94 -19.55 -36.94
CA ARG A 67 30.24 -20.68 -36.32
C ARG A 67 28.79 -20.29 -36.08
N LYS A 68 27.84 -21.16 -36.45
CA LYS A 68 26.39 -20.89 -36.36
C LYS A 68 25.89 -20.65 -34.94
N TRP A 69 26.61 -21.12 -33.92
CA TRP A 69 26.23 -20.95 -32.50
C TRP A 69 26.57 -19.56 -31.93
N ILE A 70 27.48 -18.80 -32.56
CA ILE A 70 27.90 -17.47 -32.06
C ILE A 70 26.71 -16.51 -31.89
N PRO A 71 25.78 -16.37 -32.85
CA PRO A 71 24.58 -15.55 -32.63
C PRO A 71 23.52 -16.25 -31.76
N VAL A 72 23.54 -17.57 -31.63
CA VAL A 72 22.51 -18.31 -30.88
C VAL A 72 22.62 -18.06 -29.38
N ILE A 73 23.82 -18.12 -28.81
CA ILE A 73 24.04 -17.90 -27.37
C ILE A 73 23.49 -16.55 -26.87
N PRO A 74 23.84 -15.39 -27.45
CA PRO A 74 23.31 -14.11 -27.00
C PRO A 74 21.80 -13.98 -27.20
N LEU A 75 21.23 -14.59 -28.25
CA LEU A 75 19.78 -14.61 -28.45
C LEU A 75 19.06 -15.44 -27.39
N LEU A 76 19.63 -16.57 -26.96
CA LEU A 76 19.09 -17.38 -25.86
C LEU A 76 19.14 -16.62 -24.54
N LEU A 77 20.28 -15.98 -24.22
CA LEU A 77 20.41 -15.15 -23.03
C LEU A 77 19.40 -14.00 -23.04
N LEU A 78 19.25 -13.34 -24.19
CA LEU A 78 18.29 -12.26 -24.35
C LEU A 78 16.85 -12.75 -24.18
N GLY A 79 16.50 -13.90 -24.76
CA GLY A 79 15.20 -14.53 -24.57
C GLY A 79 14.92 -14.88 -23.11
N ALA A 80 15.92 -15.39 -22.39
CA ALA A 80 15.81 -15.67 -20.96
C ALA A 80 15.59 -14.39 -20.15
N VAL A 81 16.33 -13.31 -20.43
CA VAL A 81 16.14 -12.03 -19.74
C VAL A 81 14.78 -11.42 -20.04
N ILE A 82 14.35 -11.39 -21.31
CA ILE A 82 13.02 -10.92 -21.70
C ILE A 82 11.93 -11.70 -20.96
N TYR A 83 12.05 -13.03 -20.89
CA TYR A 83 11.12 -13.87 -20.15
C TYR A 83 11.09 -13.51 -18.66
N MET A 84 12.26 -13.41 -18.03
CA MET A 84 12.36 -13.07 -16.62
C MET A 84 11.76 -11.69 -16.31
N THR A 85 12.13 -10.66 -17.08
CA THR A 85 11.71 -9.27 -16.85
C THR A 85 10.22 -9.06 -17.10
N ASN A 86 9.63 -9.75 -18.10
CA ASN A 86 8.24 -9.50 -18.50
C ASN A 86 7.22 -10.47 -17.91
N PHE A 87 7.64 -11.66 -17.47
CA PHE A 87 6.69 -12.69 -17.01
C PHE A 87 6.94 -13.17 -15.59
N LYS A 88 8.19 -13.14 -15.11
CA LYS A 88 8.50 -13.57 -13.73
C LYS A 88 8.63 -12.42 -12.75
N MET A 89 9.12 -11.27 -13.22
CA MET A 89 9.37 -10.09 -12.38
C MET A 89 8.32 -9.00 -12.56
N ALA A 90 7.34 -9.19 -13.43
CA ALA A 90 6.20 -8.29 -13.55
C ALA A 90 5.36 -8.34 -12.28
N ALA A 91 5.01 -7.17 -11.73
CA ALA A 91 4.36 -7.06 -10.42
C ALA A 91 3.01 -7.81 -10.38
N ASP A 92 2.21 -7.68 -11.44
CA ASP A 92 0.93 -8.36 -11.63
C ASP A 92 1.05 -9.87 -11.88
N ALA A 93 2.24 -10.37 -12.24
CA ALA A 93 2.52 -11.80 -12.33
C ALA A 93 2.99 -12.42 -11.00
N MET A 94 3.63 -11.62 -10.13
CA MET A 94 4.04 -12.07 -8.79
C MET A 94 2.90 -11.99 -7.77
N PHE A 95 2.06 -10.97 -7.91
CA PHE A 95 0.96 -10.65 -7.00
C PHE A 95 -0.34 -10.65 -7.77
N LEU A 96 -1.00 -11.81 -7.77
CA LEU A 96 -2.22 -12.01 -8.52
C LEU A 96 -3.36 -11.21 -7.88
N GLN A 97 -4.30 -10.71 -8.67
CA GLN A 97 -5.57 -10.22 -8.13
C GLN A 97 -6.44 -11.42 -7.69
N PRO A 98 -7.32 -11.24 -6.68
CA PRO A 98 -8.31 -12.26 -6.34
C PRO A 98 -9.20 -12.54 -7.56
N LYS A 99 -9.40 -13.81 -7.92
CA LYS A 99 -10.32 -14.16 -9.02
C LYS A 99 -11.76 -13.91 -8.64
N GLN A 100 -12.06 -14.06 -7.35
CA GLN A 100 -13.37 -13.80 -6.77
C GLN A 100 -13.18 -13.16 -5.40
N LEU A 101 -13.93 -12.09 -5.14
CA LEU A 101 -14.02 -11.53 -3.79
C LEU A 101 -15.02 -12.35 -2.97
N ILE A 102 -14.50 -13.23 -2.12
CA ILE A 102 -15.30 -14.05 -1.21
C ILE A 102 -15.49 -13.28 0.09
N LEU A 103 -16.73 -13.03 0.47
CA LEU A 103 -17.12 -12.36 1.70
C LEU A 103 -17.95 -13.31 2.56
N ALA A 104 -17.64 -13.38 3.86
CA ALA A 104 -18.38 -14.20 4.82
C ALA A 104 -18.84 -13.36 6.01
N ASN A 105 -19.96 -13.74 6.62
CA ASN A 105 -20.36 -13.18 7.92
C ASN A 105 -19.42 -13.68 9.03
N ALA A 106 -19.52 -13.07 10.21
CA ALA A 106 -18.72 -13.47 11.36
C ALA A 106 -18.86 -14.96 11.74
N SER A 107 -20.05 -15.56 11.55
CA SER A 107 -20.32 -16.98 11.82
C SER A 107 -19.55 -17.95 10.92
N ASP A 108 -19.29 -17.57 9.67
CA ASP A 108 -18.67 -18.42 8.65
C ASP A 108 -17.20 -18.05 8.40
N ASN A 109 -16.65 -17.19 9.25
CA ASN A 109 -15.33 -16.62 9.09
C ASN A 109 -14.22 -17.64 9.38
N LYS A 110 -13.23 -17.71 8.49
CA LYS A 110 -12.03 -18.55 8.64
C LYS A 110 -10.78 -17.77 9.04
N ILE A 111 -10.88 -16.44 9.13
CA ILE A 111 -9.76 -15.56 9.50
C ILE A 111 -9.63 -15.51 11.02
N ASP A 112 -8.42 -15.76 11.53
CA ASP A 112 -8.13 -15.64 12.96
C ASP A 112 -8.46 -14.22 13.46
N SER A 113 -9.17 -14.13 14.58
CA SER A 113 -9.67 -12.87 15.14
C SER A 113 -8.56 -11.91 15.58
N ASN A 114 -7.33 -12.38 15.79
CA ASN A 114 -6.19 -11.55 16.13
C ASN A 114 -5.49 -10.95 14.91
N ARG A 115 -5.90 -11.31 13.68
CA ARG A 115 -5.36 -10.71 12.46
C ARG A 115 -5.73 -9.23 12.36
N LEU A 116 -4.81 -8.44 11.84
CA LEU A 116 -5.05 -7.06 11.49
C LEU A 116 -5.88 -6.99 10.21
N ILE A 117 -6.84 -6.08 10.21
CA ILE A 117 -7.74 -5.82 9.09
C ILE A 117 -7.67 -4.33 8.73
N ILE A 118 -8.06 -4.03 7.49
CA ILE A 118 -8.55 -2.71 7.11
C ILE A 118 -10.07 -2.77 7.14
N GLY A 119 -10.69 -1.99 8.01
CA GLY A 119 -12.14 -1.92 8.20
C GLY A 119 -12.72 -0.68 7.52
N ILE A 120 -13.86 -0.86 6.86
CA ILE A 120 -14.60 0.20 6.18
C ILE A 120 -16.05 0.10 6.63
N GLU A 121 -16.65 1.24 6.98
CA GLU A 121 -18.09 1.35 7.22
C GLU A 121 -18.63 2.54 6.44
N ILE A 122 -19.61 2.29 5.58
CA ILE A 122 -20.26 3.29 4.73
C ILE A 122 -21.75 2.97 4.72
N ASN A 123 -22.58 3.97 4.99
CA ASN A 123 -24.05 3.85 4.96
C ASN A 123 -24.58 2.66 5.79
N GLY A 124 -23.96 2.35 6.93
CA GLY A 124 -24.36 1.25 7.81
C GLY A 124 -23.86 -0.14 7.40
N GLU A 125 -23.29 -0.31 6.20
CA GLU A 125 -22.62 -1.56 5.83
C GLU A 125 -21.14 -1.51 6.21
N ALA A 126 -20.72 -2.50 7.00
CA ALA A 126 -19.34 -2.67 7.41
C ALA A 126 -18.69 -3.87 6.72
N LYS A 127 -17.47 -3.70 6.22
CA LYS A 127 -16.64 -4.78 5.68
C LYS A 127 -15.22 -4.73 6.23
N ALA A 128 -14.59 -5.90 6.39
CA ALA A 128 -13.23 -6.05 6.88
C ALA A 128 -12.37 -6.82 5.87
N TYR A 129 -11.17 -6.29 5.62
CA TYR A 129 -10.20 -6.82 4.65
C TYR A 129 -8.90 -7.18 5.38
N PRO A 130 -8.64 -8.47 5.67
CA PRO A 130 -7.45 -8.89 6.40
C PRO A 130 -6.15 -8.56 5.68
N ILE A 131 -5.20 -7.94 6.40
CA ILE A 131 -3.89 -7.54 5.88
C ILE A 131 -3.12 -8.75 5.34
N GLN A 132 -3.31 -9.94 5.92
CA GLN A 132 -2.74 -11.19 5.40
C GLN A 132 -3.13 -11.46 3.93
N LEU A 133 -4.34 -11.10 3.51
CA LEU A 133 -4.84 -11.33 2.16
C LEU A 133 -4.48 -10.15 1.25
N ILE A 134 -4.88 -8.93 1.62
CA ILE A 134 -4.62 -7.74 0.80
C ILE A 134 -3.14 -7.37 0.75
N GLY A 135 -2.32 -7.86 1.68
CA GLY A 135 -0.87 -7.72 1.64
C GLY A 135 -0.21 -8.54 0.52
N TYR A 136 -0.81 -9.66 0.11
CA TYR A 136 -0.38 -10.41 -1.07
C TYR A 136 -0.96 -9.79 -2.35
N HIS A 137 -2.26 -9.51 -2.38
CA HIS A 137 -2.92 -8.96 -3.57
C HIS A 137 -2.60 -7.48 -3.85
N HIS A 138 -2.06 -6.77 -2.85
CA HIS A 138 -1.82 -5.33 -2.80
C HIS A 138 -3.04 -4.42 -2.94
N HIS A 139 -4.10 -4.87 -3.61
CA HIS A 139 -5.35 -4.17 -3.74
C HIS A 139 -6.52 -5.14 -3.99
N VAL A 140 -7.72 -4.67 -3.68
CA VAL A 140 -9.00 -5.29 -4.05
C VAL A 140 -10.03 -4.20 -4.29
N GLN A 141 -10.88 -4.40 -5.31
CA GLN A 141 -12.02 -3.53 -5.56
C GLN A 141 -13.30 -4.21 -5.07
N ASP A 142 -14.15 -3.45 -4.39
CA ASP A 142 -15.43 -3.89 -3.83
C ASP A 142 -16.44 -2.73 -3.85
N SER A 143 -17.68 -2.98 -3.41
CA SER A 143 -18.68 -1.98 -3.09
C SER A 143 -19.08 -2.10 -1.61
N VAL A 144 -19.09 -1.00 -0.86
CA VAL A 144 -19.50 -0.96 0.55
C VAL A 144 -20.58 0.11 0.70
N GLY A 145 -21.76 -0.27 1.19
CA GLY A 145 -22.87 0.68 1.38
C GLY A 145 -23.30 1.36 0.07
N GLY A 146 -23.18 0.65 -1.05
CA GLY A 146 -23.45 1.18 -2.40
C GLY A 146 -22.34 2.04 -3.01
N LYS A 147 -21.21 2.26 -2.31
CA LYS A 147 -20.08 3.05 -2.81
C LYS A 147 -18.95 2.15 -3.30
N PRO A 148 -18.41 2.35 -4.53
CA PRO A 148 -17.23 1.62 -4.96
C PRO A 148 -16.01 2.00 -4.12
N VAL A 149 -15.19 1.00 -3.78
CA VAL A 149 -13.98 1.18 -2.98
C VAL A 149 -12.80 0.43 -3.60
N LEU A 150 -11.62 1.03 -3.53
CA LEU A 150 -10.33 0.43 -3.84
C LEU A 150 -9.55 0.32 -2.52
N VAL A 151 -9.54 -0.89 -1.95
CA VAL A 151 -8.81 -1.19 -0.71
C VAL A 151 -7.41 -1.60 -1.08
N THR A 152 -6.39 -1.01 -0.45
CA THR A 152 -5.00 -1.23 -0.81
C THR A 152 -4.13 -1.42 0.42
N TYR A 153 -3.05 -2.20 0.27
CA TYR A 153 -2.03 -2.35 1.30
C TYR A 153 -0.63 -2.49 0.69
N CYS A 154 0.29 -1.64 1.11
CA CYS A 154 1.71 -1.76 0.78
C CYS A 154 2.46 -2.40 1.94
N THR A 155 2.91 -3.65 1.78
CA THR A 155 3.64 -4.39 2.82
C THR A 155 5.02 -3.80 3.12
N VAL A 156 5.67 -3.17 2.13
CA VAL A 156 6.98 -2.51 2.28
C VAL A 156 6.87 -1.13 2.95
N CYS A 157 5.65 -0.58 3.03
CA CYS A 157 5.33 0.69 3.69
C CYS A 157 4.65 0.48 5.04
N ARG A 158 4.08 -0.71 5.25
CA ARG A 158 3.15 -1.06 6.32
C ARG A 158 1.91 -0.17 6.35
N THR A 159 1.34 0.15 5.19
CA THR A 159 0.27 1.14 5.13
C THR A 159 -0.93 0.68 4.32
N GLY A 160 -2.11 0.78 4.94
CA GLY A 160 -3.40 0.56 4.31
C GLY A 160 -4.02 1.88 3.86
N ARG A 161 -4.63 1.88 2.67
CA ARG A 161 -5.38 3.04 2.13
C ARG A 161 -6.62 2.56 1.41
N VAL A 162 -7.67 3.36 1.47
CA VAL A 162 -8.94 3.10 0.78
C VAL A 162 -9.30 4.31 -0.04
N PHE A 163 -9.58 4.11 -1.32
CA PHE A 163 -9.93 5.18 -2.25
C PHE A 163 -11.28 4.92 -2.91
N ASP A 164 -11.89 6.00 -3.38
CA ASP A 164 -12.92 5.98 -4.40
C ASP A 164 -12.23 5.75 -5.76
N PRO A 165 -12.50 4.63 -6.47
CA PRO A 165 -11.85 4.31 -7.74
C PRO A 165 -12.43 5.09 -8.93
N VAL A 166 -13.22 6.15 -8.69
CA VAL A 166 -13.76 6.99 -9.75
C VAL A 166 -12.73 8.04 -10.18
N VAL A 167 -12.29 7.98 -11.44
CA VAL A 167 -11.39 8.95 -12.08
C VAL A 167 -12.17 9.68 -13.17
N GLU A 168 -12.26 11.01 -13.07
CA GLU A 168 -13.01 11.85 -14.02
C GLU A 168 -14.46 11.37 -14.25
N GLY A 169 -15.13 10.95 -13.16
CA GLY A 169 -16.52 10.50 -13.21
C GLY A 169 -16.73 9.08 -13.74
N LYS A 170 -15.67 8.34 -14.06
CA LYS A 170 -15.73 6.94 -14.50
C LYS A 170 -15.13 6.02 -13.47
N HIS A 171 -15.81 4.91 -13.18
CA HIS A 171 -15.23 3.84 -12.38
C HIS A 171 -14.05 3.22 -13.13
N GLU A 172 -12.90 3.17 -12.47
CA GLU A 172 -11.65 2.72 -13.05
C GLU A 172 -11.25 1.34 -12.50
N GLN A 173 -10.53 0.57 -13.32
CA GLN A 173 -9.88 -0.66 -12.88
C GLN A 173 -8.39 -0.40 -12.68
N PHE A 174 -7.83 -0.99 -11.65
CA PHE A 174 -6.40 -0.84 -11.34
C PHE A 174 -5.68 -2.18 -11.43
N ARG A 175 -4.41 -2.13 -11.82
CA ARG A 175 -3.47 -3.26 -11.67
C ARG A 175 -2.21 -2.81 -10.95
N LEU A 176 -1.52 -3.72 -10.28
CA LEU A 176 -0.21 -3.43 -9.70
C LEU A 176 0.84 -3.34 -10.81
N VAL A 177 1.62 -2.25 -10.85
CA VAL A 177 2.66 -2.08 -11.88
C VAL A 177 4.08 -2.19 -11.35
N GLY A 178 4.29 -1.90 -10.07
CA GLY A 178 5.61 -1.96 -9.44
C GLY A 178 5.66 -1.15 -8.16
N MET A 179 6.81 -0.57 -7.86
CA MET A 179 6.98 0.35 -6.73
C MET A 179 7.92 1.51 -7.04
N ASP A 180 7.67 2.64 -6.38
CA ASP A 180 8.49 3.85 -6.37
C ASP A 180 8.71 4.29 -4.93
N HIS A 181 9.96 4.56 -4.57
CA HIS A 181 10.37 4.86 -3.19
C HIS A 181 9.81 3.86 -2.15
N PHE A 182 9.90 2.57 -2.48
CA PHE A 182 9.35 1.47 -1.68
C PHE A 182 7.82 1.49 -1.48
N ASN A 183 7.08 2.32 -2.22
CA ASN A 183 5.62 2.32 -2.23
C ASN A 183 5.05 1.65 -3.48
N ALA A 184 4.03 0.80 -3.28
CA ALA A 184 3.31 0.16 -4.36
C ALA A 184 2.72 1.21 -5.32
N MET A 185 2.81 0.93 -6.61
CA MET A 185 2.21 1.73 -7.66
C MET A 185 1.12 0.94 -8.36
N LEU A 186 -0.01 1.60 -8.59
CA LEU A 186 -1.13 1.08 -9.35
C LEU A 186 -1.19 1.75 -10.71
N GLU A 187 -1.59 1.02 -11.75
CA GLU A 187 -1.87 1.58 -13.07
C GLU A 187 -3.38 1.50 -13.34
N ASP A 188 -3.98 2.62 -13.72
CA ASP A 188 -5.36 2.62 -14.18
C ASP A 188 -5.51 2.06 -15.60
N GLU A 189 -6.62 1.37 -15.87
CA GLU A 189 -6.83 0.69 -17.14
C GLU A 189 -7.06 1.66 -18.30
N THR A 190 -7.85 2.71 -18.10
CA THR A 190 -8.28 3.60 -19.19
C THR A 190 -7.14 4.47 -19.74
N THR A 191 -6.39 5.12 -18.86
CA THR A 191 -5.39 6.13 -19.22
C THR A 191 -3.96 5.64 -19.09
N LYS A 192 -3.75 4.49 -18.44
CA LYS A 192 -2.45 3.90 -18.15
C LYS A 192 -1.56 4.82 -17.29
N SER A 193 -2.18 5.67 -16.47
CA SER A 193 -1.44 6.52 -15.53
C SER A 193 -1.03 5.72 -14.30
N TRP A 194 0.10 6.08 -13.69
CA TRP A 194 0.60 5.39 -12.51
C TRP A 194 0.29 6.20 -11.26
N TRP A 195 -0.30 5.54 -10.27
CA TRP A 195 -0.84 6.09 -9.04
C TRP A 195 -0.08 5.52 -7.85
N ARG A 196 0.37 6.41 -6.98
CA ARG A 196 1.07 6.04 -5.75
C ARG A 196 0.06 5.58 -4.70
N GLN A 197 0.21 4.36 -4.18
CA GLN A 197 -0.76 3.77 -3.25
C GLN A 197 -0.91 4.55 -1.94
N VAL A 198 0.18 5.05 -1.35
CA VAL A 198 0.13 5.67 0.00
C VAL A 198 -0.50 7.07 0.02
N THR A 199 -0.45 7.79 -1.11
CA THR A 199 -1.01 9.15 -1.23
C THR A 199 -2.25 9.23 -2.10
N GLY A 200 -2.42 8.29 -3.04
CA GLY A 200 -3.47 8.33 -4.06
C GLY A 200 -3.14 9.28 -5.21
N ASP A 201 -1.92 9.82 -5.30
CA ASP A 201 -1.55 10.76 -6.36
C ASP A 201 -1.15 10.01 -7.64
N ALA A 202 -1.61 10.49 -8.79
CA ALA A 202 -1.07 10.10 -10.10
C ALA A 202 0.29 10.78 -10.31
N ILE A 203 1.34 9.97 -10.45
CA ILE A 203 2.73 10.44 -10.55
C ILE A 203 3.31 10.34 -11.95
N ALA A 204 2.67 9.58 -12.84
CA ALA A 204 3.03 9.48 -14.25
C ALA A 204 1.79 9.24 -15.12
N GLY A 205 1.87 9.57 -16.41
CA GLY A 205 0.77 9.39 -17.37
C GLY A 205 -0.17 10.59 -17.50
N LYS A 206 -1.31 10.35 -18.14
CA LYS A 206 -2.27 11.43 -18.50
C LYS A 206 -2.90 12.10 -17.29
N GLN A 207 -3.04 11.36 -16.19
CA GLN A 207 -3.64 11.85 -14.95
C GLN A 207 -2.62 12.47 -13.99
N LYS A 208 -1.34 12.59 -14.38
CA LYS A 208 -0.26 13.11 -13.51
C LYS A 208 -0.68 14.42 -12.83
N GLY A 209 -0.52 14.48 -11.50
CA GLY A 209 -0.91 15.61 -10.66
C GLY A 209 -2.33 15.52 -10.08
N LYS A 210 -3.16 14.59 -10.54
CA LYS A 210 -4.45 14.30 -9.91
C LYS A 210 -4.31 13.38 -8.70
N LYS A 211 -5.38 13.30 -7.92
CA LYS A 211 -5.42 12.53 -6.68
C LYS A 211 -6.75 11.79 -6.55
N LEU A 212 -6.69 10.52 -6.15
CA LEU A 212 -7.87 9.74 -5.80
C LEU A 212 -8.51 10.26 -4.52
N ASN A 213 -9.83 10.25 -4.47
CA ASN A 213 -10.55 10.64 -3.27
C ASN A 213 -10.42 9.52 -2.22
N GLU A 214 -9.68 9.78 -1.16
CA GLU A 214 -9.48 8.83 -0.08
C GLU A 214 -10.72 8.73 0.81
N LEU A 215 -11.08 7.50 1.19
CA LEU A 215 -12.19 7.17 2.07
C LEU A 215 -11.68 6.83 3.48
N LEU A 216 -12.51 7.12 4.48
CA LEU A 216 -12.17 6.78 5.86
C LEU A 216 -12.11 5.26 6.03
N SER A 217 -11.01 4.78 6.59
CA SER A 217 -10.81 3.38 6.94
C SER A 217 -10.13 3.28 8.31
N THR A 218 -10.12 2.10 8.89
CA THR A 218 -9.52 1.85 10.20
C THR A 218 -8.65 0.61 10.13
N GLN A 219 -7.43 0.67 10.66
CA GLN A 219 -6.64 -0.53 10.92
C GLN A 219 -6.85 -0.98 12.37
N THR A 220 -7.34 -2.20 12.56
CA THR A 220 -7.61 -2.80 13.88
C THR A 220 -7.32 -4.30 13.85
N SER A 221 -7.36 -4.97 15.00
CA SER A 221 -7.60 -6.41 15.02
C SER A 221 -9.02 -6.73 14.53
N LEU A 222 -9.23 -7.91 13.96
CA LEU A 222 -10.55 -8.38 13.56
C LEU A 222 -11.48 -8.52 14.78
N ALA A 223 -10.97 -8.97 15.92
CA ALA A 223 -11.72 -9.10 17.17
C ALA A 223 -12.29 -7.75 17.61
N THR A 224 -11.46 -6.70 17.66
CA THR A 224 -11.90 -5.35 18.03
C THR A 224 -12.89 -4.80 17.00
N TRP A 225 -12.67 -5.04 15.70
CA TRP A 225 -13.60 -4.63 14.66
C TRP A 225 -14.99 -5.27 14.82
N LEU A 226 -15.07 -6.57 15.07
CA LEU A 226 -16.33 -7.30 15.20
C LEU A 226 -17.12 -6.91 16.46
N LYS A 227 -16.45 -6.51 17.54
CA LYS A 227 -17.13 -5.91 18.70
C LYS A 227 -17.84 -4.60 18.33
N LEU A 228 -17.26 -3.82 17.42
CA LEU A 228 -17.77 -2.50 17.01
C LEU A 228 -18.80 -2.60 15.87
N TYR A 229 -18.66 -3.62 15.02
CA TYR A 229 -19.47 -3.84 13.82
C TYR A 229 -19.80 -5.34 13.66
N PRO A 230 -20.74 -5.88 14.44
CA PRO A 230 -21.00 -7.32 14.51
C PRO A 230 -21.53 -7.93 13.21
N ASN A 231 -22.23 -7.14 12.39
CA ASN A 231 -22.78 -7.57 11.10
C ASN A 231 -21.78 -7.41 9.93
N THR A 232 -20.48 -7.30 10.23
CA THR A 232 -19.43 -7.12 9.23
C THR A 232 -19.34 -8.32 8.30
N LYS A 233 -19.17 -8.05 6.99
CA LYS A 233 -18.69 -9.05 6.04
C LYS A 233 -17.16 -9.03 5.97
N ILE A 234 -16.53 -10.20 6.05
CA ILE A 234 -15.09 -10.37 6.16
C ILE A 234 -14.58 -11.03 4.88
N MET A 235 -13.58 -10.43 4.23
CA MET A 235 -12.89 -11.02 3.10
C MET A 235 -12.22 -12.33 3.50
N GLN A 236 -12.50 -13.39 2.74
CA GLN A 236 -11.96 -14.74 2.94
C GLN A 236 -10.83 -15.04 1.95
N PRO A 237 -9.96 -16.03 2.26
CA PRO A 237 -8.88 -16.43 1.36
C PRO A 237 -9.40 -16.91 0.00
N ASP A 238 -8.78 -16.48 -1.10
CA ASP A 238 -9.01 -17.06 -2.43
C ASP A 238 -8.32 -18.44 -2.49
N PRO A 239 -9.05 -19.55 -2.71
CA PRO A 239 -8.45 -20.88 -2.84
C PRO A 239 -7.32 -20.95 -3.86
N ALA A 240 -7.39 -20.16 -4.94
CA ALA A 240 -6.37 -20.13 -5.99
C ALA A 240 -5.05 -19.49 -5.54
N SER A 241 -5.05 -18.74 -4.44
CA SER A 241 -3.88 -18.04 -3.88
C SER A 241 -3.53 -18.48 -2.46
N ALA A 242 -4.18 -19.53 -1.95
CA ALA A 242 -4.07 -19.96 -0.55
C ALA A 242 -2.62 -20.20 -0.10
N SER A 243 -1.76 -20.73 -0.97
CA SER A 243 -0.34 -20.98 -0.69
C SER A 243 0.52 -19.73 -0.51
N HIS A 244 0.03 -18.55 -0.88
CA HIS A 244 0.76 -17.29 -0.81
C HIS A 244 0.47 -16.49 0.46
N TYR A 245 -0.57 -16.83 1.23
CA TYR A 245 -0.98 -16.07 2.39
C TYR A 245 -0.11 -16.35 3.62
N ASP A 246 0.31 -15.30 4.33
CA ASP A 246 1.16 -15.42 5.52
C ASP A 246 0.42 -16.03 6.72
N THR A 247 0.63 -17.31 6.97
CA THR A 247 0.03 -18.00 8.12
C THR A 247 0.71 -17.68 9.46
N ALA A 248 1.87 -17.03 9.47
CA ALA A 248 2.77 -16.99 10.62
C ALA A 248 2.72 -15.71 11.48
N PHE A 249 1.78 -14.78 11.27
CA PHE A 249 1.67 -13.47 11.96
C PHE A 249 2.96 -12.61 11.99
N LYS A 250 4.04 -13.03 11.32
CA LYS A 250 5.38 -12.46 11.53
C LYS A 250 5.42 -11.01 11.09
N TYR A 251 4.71 -10.71 10.01
CA TYR A 251 4.60 -9.35 9.52
C TYR A 251 3.82 -8.44 10.49
N GLU A 252 2.63 -8.87 10.91
CA GLU A 252 1.73 -8.09 11.76
C GLU A 252 2.32 -7.87 13.16
N SER A 253 2.98 -8.89 13.72
CA SER A 253 3.70 -8.85 15.00
C SER A 253 5.05 -8.14 14.97
N GLY A 254 5.58 -7.82 13.78
CA GLY A 254 6.90 -7.19 13.63
C GLY A 254 8.09 -8.10 13.91
N THR A 255 7.87 -9.42 13.94
CA THR A 255 8.93 -10.43 14.11
C THR A 255 9.55 -10.88 12.78
N ASN A 256 9.00 -10.44 11.64
CA ASN A 256 9.56 -10.68 10.31
C ASN A 256 11.00 -10.14 10.20
N LYS A 257 11.91 -10.93 9.64
CA LYS A 257 13.34 -10.59 9.46
C LYS A 257 13.73 -10.26 8.02
N SER A 258 12.76 -10.20 7.10
CA SER A 258 12.99 -9.84 5.71
C SER A 258 13.65 -8.46 5.57
N LYS A 259 14.60 -8.34 4.65
CA LYS A 259 15.26 -7.07 4.31
C LYS A 259 14.29 -6.03 3.76
N LEU A 260 13.13 -6.41 3.22
CA LEU A 260 12.11 -5.45 2.76
C LEU A 260 11.10 -5.15 3.87
N THR A 261 10.50 -6.18 4.46
CA THR A 261 9.31 -6.05 5.31
C THR A 261 9.54 -6.26 6.81
N GLY A 262 10.80 -6.44 7.25
CA GLY A 262 11.14 -6.53 8.68
C GLY A 262 11.06 -5.17 9.39
N THR A 263 10.97 -5.22 10.72
CA THR A 263 10.73 -4.04 11.58
C THR A 263 11.93 -3.75 12.49
N ASP A 264 12.23 -2.48 12.70
CA ASP A 264 13.12 -2.04 13.77
C ASP A 264 12.35 -1.93 15.09
N THR A 265 12.80 -2.61 16.14
CA THR A 265 12.12 -2.60 17.45
C THR A 265 12.31 -1.30 18.21
N ALA A 266 13.45 -0.63 18.01
CA ALA A 266 13.72 0.69 18.58
C ALA A 266 12.87 1.76 17.89
N SER A 267 12.61 2.86 18.60
CA SER A 267 11.87 4.02 18.06
C SER A 267 12.70 4.80 17.03
N TRP A 268 12.01 5.42 16.07
CA TRP A 268 12.57 6.38 15.09
C TRP A 268 13.75 5.88 14.23
N LYS A 269 13.92 4.58 14.07
CA LYS A 269 14.75 3.96 13.04
C LYS A 269 13.98 3.86 11.73
N THR A 270 14.70 3.64 10.63
CA THR A 270 14.15 3.64 9.27
C THR A 270 12.88 2.80 9.17
N LYS A 271 12.83 1.62 9.81
CA LYS A 271 11.67 0.71 9.81
C LYS A 271 10.98 0.58 11.15
N SER A 272 11.08 1.59 12.01
CA SER A 272 10.21 1.69 13.18
C SER A 272 8.77 1.93 12.73
N TRP A 273 7.81 1.45 13.52
CA TRP A 273 6.41 1.78 13.29
C TRP A 273 6.09 3.15 13.87
N VAL A 274 5.35 3.93 13.10
CA VAL A 274 4.75 5.19 13.52
C VAL A 274 3.26 5.15 13.22
N VAL A 275 2.48 5.92 13.97
CA VAL A 275 1.11 6.27 13.58
C VAL A 275 1.14 7.71 13.13
N GLY A 276 0.76 7.95 11.88
CA GLY A 276 0.61 9.29 11.36
C GLY A 276 -0.86 9.71 11.32
N VAL A 277 -1.14 10.91 11.83
CA VAL A 277 -2.48 11.49 11.91
C VAL A 277 -2.54 12.72 10.99
N LYS A 278 -3.67 12.88 10.29
CA LYS A 278 -3.89 13.99 9.36
C LYS A 278 -5.06 14.88 9.81
N THR A 279 -4.87 16.19 9.79
CA THR A 279 -5.86 17.22 10.10
C THR A 279 -5.81 18.31 9.02
N GLY A 280 -6.82 18.36 8.15
CA GLY A 280 -6.77 19.24 6.98
C GLY A 280 -5.55 18.95 6.11
N ASN A 281 -4.68 19.95 5.93
CA ASN A 281 -3.42 19.83 5.18
C ASN A 281 -2.20 19.53 6.05
N GLU A 282 -2.35 19.52 7.38
CA GLU A 282 -1.27 19.27 8.31
C GLU A 282 -1.25 17.81 8.75
N THR A 283 -0.06 17.32 9.03
CA THR A 283 0.15 15.94 9.46
C THR A 283 1.18 15.88 10.57
N LYS A 284 1.02 14.91 11.46
CA LYS A 284 1.99 14.65 12.52
C LYS A 284 2.12 13.15 12.74
N MET A 285 3.33 12.70 13.03
CA MET A 285 3.63 11.30 13.36
C MET A 285 3.95 11.09 14.84
N TYR A 286 3.53 9.93 15.33
CA TYR A 286 3.64 9.48 16.71
C TYR A 286 4.35 8.12 16.73
N ASP A 287 5.34 7.96 17.61
CA ASP A 287 6.06 6.70 17.74
C ASP A 287 5.15 5.58 18.27
N TRP A 288 5.21 4.41 17.64
CA TRP A 288 4.36 3.28 18.06
C TRP A 288 4.68 2.77 19.45
N ASN A 289 5.96 2.75 19.87
CA ASN A 289 6.31 2.29 21.21
C ASN A 289 5.80 3.26 22.28
N GLN A 290 5.88 4.57 22.02
CA GLN A 290 5.28 5.57 22.90
C GLN A 290 3.75 5.43 22.98
N LEU A 291 3.08 5.19 21.85
CA LEU A 291 1.64 4.96 21.85
C LEU A 291 1.26 3.70 22.63
N LYS A 292 2.02 2.59 22.51
CA LYS A 292 1.82 1.39 23.33
C LYS A 292 1.97 1.65 24.82
N ALA A 293 2.96 2.44 25.21
CA ALA A 293 3.22 2.74 26.62
C ALA A 293 2.13 3.63 27.24
N LYS A 294 1.63 4.63 26.49
CA LYS A 294 0.66 5.61 27.00
C LYS A 294 -0.80 5.21 26.80
N ARG A 295 -1.10 4.51 25.70
CA ARG A 295 -2.43 4.21 25.16
C ARG A 295 -3.33 5.40 24.84
N LEU A 296 -3.08 6.58 25.40
CA LEU A 296 -3.82 7.81 25.15
C LEU A 296 -2.84 8.98 25.01
N ILE A 297 -2.89 9.68 23.88
CA ILE A 297 -2.06 10.85 23.59
C ILE A 297 -2.99 11.99 23.17
N ALA A 298 -3.05 13.04 23.99
CA ALA A 298 -3.63 14.32 23.59
C ALA A 298 -2.51 15.23 23.07
N ASP A 299 -2.74 15.87 21.92
CA ASP A 299 -1.76 16.73 21.25
C ASP A 299 -2.50 17.73 20.34
N ASN A 300 -1.77 18.62 19.65
CA ASN A 300 -2.32 19.50 18.62
C ASN A 300 -1.56 19.34 17.31
N ILE A 301 -2.26 19.25 16.19
CA ILE A 301 -1.67 19.31 14.86
C ILE A 301 -2.10 20.66 14.27
N GLY A 302 -1.11 21.57 14.17
CA GLY A 302 -1.37 23.00 14.03
C GLY A 302 -2.35 23.50 15.08
N THR A 303 -3.49 24.01 14.62
CA THR A 303 -4.58 24.52 15.49
C THR A 303 -5.61 23.47 15.88
N THR A 304 -5.54 22.25 15.33
CA THR A 304 -6.52 21.19 15.58
C THR A 304 -6.11 20.37 16.80
N PRO A 305 -6.86 20.41 17.92
CA PRO A 305 -6.59 19.55 19.05
C PRO A 305 -7.02 18.11 18.71
N ILE A 306 -6.13 17.15 18.96
CA ILE A 306 -6.36 15.74 18.63
C ILE A 306 -6.26 14.85 19.85
N LEU A 307 -6.88 13.68 19.74
CA LEU A 307 -6.75 12.56 20.66
C LEU A 307 -6.39 11.32 19.85
N LEU A 308 -5.23 10.72 20.13
CA LEU A 308 -4.81 9.44 19.59
C LEU A 308 -4.92 8.38 20.68
N VAL A 309 -5.63 7.29 20.41
CA VAL A 309 -5.90 6.22 21.38
C VAL A 309 -5.53 4.86 20.81
N LEU A 310 -5.06 3.96 21.69
CA LEU A 310 -4.77 2.57 21.43
C LEU A 310 -5.61 1.68 22.36
N ALA A 311 -6.33 0.73 21.75
CA ALA A 311 -7.14 -0.26 22.45
C ALA A 311 -6.29 -1.22 23.28
N GLU A 312 -6.94 -1.98 24.18
CA GLU A 312 -6.29 -2.97 25.06
C GLU A 312 -5.59 -4.10 24.32
N ASP A 313 -5.99 -4.37 23.08
CA ASP A 313 -5.35 -5.38 22.23
C ASP A 313 -3.96 -4.97 21.73
N HIS A 314 -3.50 -3.76 22.06
CA HIS A 314 -2.23 -3.16 21.64
C HIS A 314 -1.98 -3.14 20.12
N GLN A 315 -3.06 -3.21 19.33
CA GLN A 315 -3.03 -3.32 17.88
C GLN A 315 -3.98 -2.31 17.22
N SER A 316 -5.15 -2.08 17.81
CA SER A 316 -6.20 -1.23 17.26
C SER A 316 -6.06 0.19 17.77
N PHE A 317 -5.98 1.15 16.85
CA PHE A 317 -5.79 2.56 17.19
C PHE A 317 -6.81 3.45 16.47
N PHE A 318 -7.14 4.57 17.10
CA PHE A 318 -8.11 5.54 16.58
C PHE A 318 -7.62 6.96 16.86
N ALA A 319 -7.96 7.90 16.00
CA ALA A 319 -7.68 9.32 16.20
C ALA A 319 -8.97 10.14 16.09
N PHE A 320 -9.11 11.15 16.93
CA PHE A 320 -10.26 12.04 16.99
C PHE A 320 -9.84 13.49 17.09
N GLU A 321 -10.66 14.37 16.53
CA GLU A 321 -10.62 15.80 16.84
C GLU A 321 -11.26 15.99 18.21
N ARG A 322 -10.57 16.68 19.12
CA ARG A 322 -11.09 16.97 20.44
C ARG A 322 -12.07 18.13 20.32
N PRO A 323 -13.29 18.03 20.89
CA PRO A 323 -14.25 19.14 20.84
C PRO A 323 -13.71 20.42 21.49
N GLU A 324 -12.87 20.27 22.52
CA GLU A 324 -12.30 21.39 23.26
C GLU A 324 -10.87 21.12 23.72
N TYR A 325 -10.07 22.19 23.79
CA TYR A 325 -8.66 22.12 24.15
C TYR A 325 -8.40 21.81 25.63
N ASN A 326 -9.22 22.35 26.54
CA ASN A 326 -8.95 22.32 27.99
C ASN A 326 -9.52 21.11 28.73
N HIS A 327 -10.46 20.37 28.13
CA HIS A 327 -11.10 19.24 28.80
C HIS A 327 -10.34 17.93 28.57
N ALA A 328 -9.97 17.27 29.67
CA ALA A 328 -9.26 16.00 29.63
C ALA A 328 -10.17 14.87 29.12
N PHE A 329 -9.53 13.92 28.43
CA PHE A 329 -10.11 12.61 28.15
C PHE A 329 -9.45 11.60 29.07
N PHE A 330 -10.25 10.62 29.53
CA PHE A 330 -9.75 9.47 30.25
C PHE A 330 -10.08 8.20 29.47
N LEU A 331 -9.20 7.21 29.56
CA LEU A 331 -9.42 5.89 28.97
C LEU A 331 -9.57 4.88 30.10
N LYS A 332 -10.74 4.25 30.21
CA LYS A 332 -11.02 3.16 31.14
C LYS A 332 -11.35 1.91 30.33
N GLY A 333 -10.42 0.96 30.31
CA GLY A 333 -10.49 -0.16 29.37
C GLY A 333 -10.40 0.34 27.93
N ASP A 334 -11.41 0.01 27.13
CA ASP A 334 -11.63 0.54 25.78
C ASP A 334 -12.77 1.58 25.73
N THR A 335 -13.11 2.19 26.86
CA THR A 335 -14.12 3.26 26.95
C THR A 335 -13.45 4.61 27.18
N LEU A 336 -13.74 5.57 26.30
CA LEU A 336 -13.33 6.96 26.43
C LEU A 336 -14.35 7.72 27.28
N VAL A 337 -13.87 8.49 28.25
CA VAL A 337 -14.70 9.34 29.11
C VAL A 337 -14.38 10.81 28.83
N TYR A 338 -15.42 11.58 28.52
CA TYR A 338 -15.32 13.02 28.27
C TYR A 338 -16.58 13.74 28.78
N ARG A 339 -16.39 14.72 29.68
CA ARG A 339 -17.47 15.50 30.31
C ARG A 339 -18.63 14.63 30.86
N ASN A 340 -18.27 13.57 31.59
CA ASN A 340 -19.20 12.58 32.15
C ASN A 340 -19.98 11.74 31.13
N HIS A 341 -19.70 11.86 29.84
CA HIS A 341 -20.22 10.97 28.80
C HIS A 341 -19.21 9.88 28.46
N LEU A 342 -19.74 8.73 28.09
CA LEU A 342 -19.01 7.54 27.70
C LEU A 342 -19.06 7.38 26.18
N TYR A 343 -17.89 7.12 25.60
CA TYR A 343 -17.73 6.83 24.19
C TYR A 343 -17.00 5.50 24.05
N SER A 344 -17.44 4.68 23.11
CA SER A 344 -16.71 3.48 22.71
C SER A 344 -15.36 3.85 22.07
N ILE A 345 -14.44 2.90 21.97
CA ILE A 345 -13.07 3.15 21.46
C ILE A 345 -13.03 3.76 20.04
N ASN A 346 -14.07 3.54 19.24
CA ASN A 346 -14.20 4.12 17.89
C ASN A 346 -14.83 5.52 17.89
N GLY A 347 -15.10 6.09 19.06
CA GLY A 347 -15.65 7.42 19.27
C GLY A 347 -17.17 7.51 19.22
N LYS A 348 -17.92 6.42 19.02
CA LYS A 348 -19.39 6.45 19.09
C LYS A 348 -19.83 6.62 20.54
N GLY A 349 -20.73 7.58 20.79
CA GLY A 349 -21.36 7.78 22.10
C GLY A 349 -22.11 6.53 22.56
N ILE A 350 -21.97 6.20 23.85
CA ILE A 350 -22.65 5.09 24.51
C ILE A 350 -23.89 5.60 25.24
N ASP A 351 -23.73 6.68 26.00
CA ASP A 351 -24.77 7.34 26.80
C ASP A 351 -25.15 8.72 26.22
N THR A 352 -24.72 9.00 24.99
CA THR A 352 -24.99 10.24 24.27
C THR A 352 -25.21 9.95 22.79
N VAL A 353 -26.03 10.78 22.15
CA VAL A 353 -26.27 10.75 20.70
C VAL A 353 -25.07 11.29 19.91
N SER A 354 -24.19 12.06 20.55
CA SER A 354 -23.01 12.63 19.90
C SER A 354 -21.90 11.58 19.71
N SER A 355 -21.18 11.67 18.59
CA SER A 355 -19.97 10.88 18.36
C SER A 355 -18.77 11.80 18.18
N LEU A 356 -17.60 11.35 18.60
CA LEU A 356 -16.35 12.07 18.38
C LEU A 356 -16.05 12.12 16.88
N LYS A 357 -15.61 13.29 16.40
CA LYS A 357 -15.22 13.46 15.00
C LYS A 357 -13.93 12.70 14.73
N ARG A 358 -14.03 11.63 13.94
CA ARG A 358 -12.89 10.79 13.56
C ARG A 358 -11.90 11.55 12.67
N LEU A 359 -10.61 11.33 12.94
CA LEU A 359 -9.49 11.73 12.10
C LEU A 359 -8.92 10.51 11.38
N ARG A 360 -8.26 10.78 10.25
CA ARG A 360 -7.51 9.78 9.50
C ARG A 360 -6.19 9.49 10.21
N ALA A 361 -5.97 8.22 10.53
CA ALA A 361 -4.75 7.74 11.16
C ALA A 361 -4.27 6.47 10.49
N TYR A 362 -2.96 6.35 10.29
CA TYR A 362 -2.35 5.24 9.59
C TYR A 362 -1.09 4.79 10.31
N GLN A 363 -0.98 3.49 10.57
CA GLN A 363 0.29 2.92 10.97
C GLN A 363 1.14 2.76 9.71
N GLU A 364 2.43 3.12 9.77
CA GLU A 364 3.40 2.99 8.68
C GLU A 364 4.81 2.73 9.20
N PHE A 365 5.72 2.33 8.32
CA PHE A 365 7.14 2.48 8.58
C PHE A 365 7.56 3.96 8.54
N PHE A 366 8.48 4.33 9.43
CA PHE A 366 8.99 5.70 9.55
C PHE A 366 9.57 6.25 8.25
N HIS A 367 10.31 5.44 7.48
CA HIS A 367 10.85 5.87 6.20
C HIS A 367 9.75 6.21 5.19
N SER A 368 8.68 5.41 5.12
CA SER A 368 7.54 5.65 4.23
C SER A 368 6.90 6.99 4.56
N TRP A 369 6.59 7.21 5.84
CA TRP A 369 5.98 8.46 6.28
C TRP A 369 6.85 9.68 5.94
N LYS A 370 8.16 9.62 6.22
CA LYS A 370 9.10 10.71 5.88
C LYS A 370 9.16 11.01 4.39
N THR A 371 9.15 9.98 3.54
CA THR A 371 9.21 10.16 2.09
C THR A 371 7.96 10.85 1.55
N PHE A 372 6.78 10.45 2.02
CA PHE A 372 5.51 10.91 1.43
C PHE A 372 4.81 12.03 2.20
N GLN A 373 5.29 12.35 3.40
CA GLN A 373 4.85 13.46 4.24
C GLN A 373 6.08 14.20 4.81
N PRO A 374 6.97 14.77 3.97
CA PRO A 374 8.24 15.35 4.42
C PRO A 374 8.09 16.56 5.34
N SER A 375 6.95 17.26 5.28
CA SER A 375 6.61 18.38 6.15
C SER A 375 5.91 17.96 7.46
N ALA A 376 5.72 16.65 7.70
CA ALA A 376 5.02 16.17 8.88
C ALA A 376 5.76 16.56 10.17
N GLY A 377 4.99 17.08 11.14
CA GLY A 377 5.50 17.27 12.49
C GLY A 377 5.88 15.94 13.13
N MET A 378 6.84 15.97 14.05
CA MET A 378 7.14 14.84 14.94
C MET A 378 6.58 15.14 16.33
N TYR A 379 5.79 14.22 16.87
CA TYR A 379 5.45 14.29 18.29
C TYR A 379 6.72 14.14 19.12
N LYS A 380 6.99 15.15 19.95
CA LYS A 380 8.04 15.13 20.96
C LYS A 380 7.37 15.08 22.32
N LEU A 381 7.89 14.22 23.19
CA LEU A 381 7.52 14.25 24.60
C LEU A 381 7.89 15.64 25.14
N LYS A 382 6.93 16.27 25.81
CA LYS A 382 7.19 17.43 26.65
C LYS A 382 7.73 16.97 27.99
#